data_AF-A0A6G0FLY6-F1
#
_entry.id   AF-A0A6G0FLY6-F1
#
_cell.length_a   1.000
_cell.length_b   1.000
_cell.length_c   1.000
_cell.angle_alpha   90.00
_cell.angle_beta   90.00
_cell.angle_gamma   90.00
#
_symmetry.space_group_name_H-M   'P 1'
#
loop_
_entity.id
_entity.type
_entity.pdbx_description
1 polymer ?
#
loop_
_entity_poly.entity_id
_entity_poly.type
_entity_poly.pdbx_seq_one_letter_code
_entity_poly.pdbx_strand_id
1 'polypeptide(L)'
;MASNVDNTPIVPTTFAELRTETYEDHDEPWQWNWQPGTERTVISTDAATGASTYLLRFPPGYDRGMRHRPDGVAEQFEWHNVHEEVFCVEGRLTFGEWFELPSPGYLNHPPRWLHPANQYSDEGCVLLIKNSSPFDFCYTDVPQDWNGVEHLVDRDPDQPAAPGDLPAVTALAVNDLPRRPVRTRAGKDTGLTAAAVYHNPVSGWTTWTAEVPAGWTGAAFDGGTDAESAFVLDGEIDLDGRRIGKWGYGSAEHGLLTSPSAASPTGATVLCWTRSLGSVVTGLTEDPVDRLTNGQGGHTPAADTPR
;
A
#
# COMPACT_ATOMS: atom_id res chain seq x y z
N MET A 1 5.21 -16.99 -12.17
CA MET A 1 4.94 -17.93 -11.07
C MET A 1 4.34 -17.11 -9.96
N ALA A 2 3.10 -17.37 -9.55
CA ALA A 2 2.49 -16.65 -8.43
C ALA A 2 3.22 -17.05 -7.14
N SER A 3 3.97 -16.13 -6.52
CA SER A 3 4.48 -16.37 -5.17
C SER A 3 3.29 -16.35 -4.21
N ASN A 4 3.13 -17.42 -3.45
CA ASN A 4 2.24 -17.43 -2.30
C ASN A 4 2.78 -16.40 -1.32
N VAL A 5 2.10 -15.27 -1.15
CA VAL A 5 2.38 -14.33 -0.07
C VAL A 5 1.78 -14.94 1.20
N ASP A 6 2.43 -15.95 1.76
CA ASP A 6 2.09 -16.50 3.08
C ASP A 6 2.94 -15.76 4.12
N ASN A 7 2.51 -14.54 4.44
CA ASN A 7 3.10 -13.81 5.56
C ASN A 7 2.93 -14.67 6.83
N THR A 8 4.05 -15.05 7.45
CA THR A 8 4.05 -15.69 8.76
C THR A 8 3.17 -14.86 9.71
N PRO A 9 2.24 -15.46 10.47
CA PRO A 9 1.40 -14.73 11.40
C PRO A 9 2.20 -13.89 12.37
N ILE A 10 1.80 -12.63 12.53
CA ILE A 10 2.39 -11.66 13.44
C ILE A 10 1.37 -11.37 14.52
N VAL A 11 1.73 -11.75 15.75
CA VAL A 11 0.97 -11.35 16.93
C VAL A 11 0.80 -9.84 16.90
N PRO A 12 -0.42 -9.30 17.13
CA PRO A 12 -0.65 -7.87 17.14
C PRO A 12 0.41 -7.15 17.95
N THR A 13 1.08 -6.14 17.40
CA THR A 13 2.28 -5.50 17.95
C THR A 13 2.13 -3.99 17.86
N THR A 14 2.55 -3.27 18.89
CA THR A 14 2.50 -1.80 18.91
C THR A 14 3.68 -1.22 18.16
N PHE A 15 3.52 -0.01 17.63
CA PHE A 15 4.60 0.68 16.91
C PHE A 15 5.89 0.81 17.73
N ALA A 16 5.78 1.01 19.04
CA ALA A 16 6.93 1.17 19.95
C ALA A 16 7.79 -0.10 20.10
N GLU A 17 7.26 -1.26 19.69
CA GLU A 17 7.94 -2.55 19.75
C GLU A 17 8.58 -2.93 18.42
N LEU A 18 8.26 -2.19 17.35
CA LEU A 18 8.85 -2.40 16.04
C LEU A 18 10.24 -1.79 15.97
N ARG A 19 11.10 -2.43 15.19
CA ARG A 19 12.47 -1.96 14.97
C ARG A 19 12.47 -0.89 13.90
N THR A 20 12.95 0.29 14.26
CA THR A 20 13.32 1.34 13.31
C THR A 20 14.80 1.22 12.96
N GLU A 21 15.10 1.28 11.68
CA GLU A 21 16.43 1.26 11.08
C GLU A 21 16.65 2.59 10.37
N THR A 22 17.91 2.97 10.18
CA THR A 22 18.30 4.13 9.37
C THR A 22 19.10 3.66 8.17
N TYR A 23 19.24 4.52 7.16
CA TYR A 23 20.13 4.27 6.03
C TYR A 23 21.58 3.90 6.44
N GLU A 24 22.06 4.37 7.59
CA GLU A 24 23.41 4.08 8.08
C GLU A 24 23.48 2.81 8.94
N ASP A 25 22.41 2.53 9.69
CA ASP A 25 22.33 1.45 10.67
C ASP A 25 21.23 0.44 10.28
N HIS A 26 21.60 -0.51 9.42
CA HIS A 26 20.67 -1.52 8.90
C HIS A 26 21.31 -2.92 8.72
N ASP A 27 20.46 -3.95 8.76
CA ASP A 27 20.83 -5.34 8.51
C ASP A 27 20.17 -5.80 7.20
N GLU A 28 20.75 -5.55 6.03
CA GLU A 28 20.04 -5.81 4.76
C GLU A 28 20.43 -7.08 4.01
N PRO A 29 19.54 -8.09 4.03
CA PRO A 29 19.51 -9.14 3.03
C PRO A 29 18.41 -8.97 1.95
N TRP A 30 17.51 -7.97 2.04
CA TRP A 30 16.28 -7.92 1.21
C TRP A 30 15.91 -6.57 0.54
N GLN A 31 16.65 -5.47 0.79
CA GLN A 31 16.43 -4.17 0.11
C GLN A 31 17.71 -3.33 -0.02
N TRP A 32 18.71 -3.87 -0.73
CA TRP A 32 20.10 -3.37 -0.79
C TRP A 32 20.36 -1.92 -1.26
N ASN A 33 19.36 -1.18 -1.74
CA ASN A 33 19.53 0.13 -2.36
C ASN A 33 18.65 1.21 -1.70
N TRP A 34 18.86 1.39 -0.40
CA TRP A 34 18.19 2.38 0.42
C TRP A 34 18.71 3.80 0.11
N GLN A 35 17.82 4.80 0.02
CA GLN A 35 18.18 6.20 -0.20
C GLN A 35 18.68 6.92 1.07
N PRO A 36 19.74 7.73 1.01
CA PRO A 36 20.24 8.50 2.15
C PRO A 36 19.18 9.38 2.82
N GLY A 37 19.29 9.52 4.15
CA GLY A 37 18.44 10.39 4.95
C GLY A 37 17.04 9.85 5.23
N THR A 38 16.71 8.64 4.80
CA THR A 38 15.42 8.00 5.06
C THR A 38 15.51 7.01 6.22
N GLU A 39 14.39 6.80 6.90
CA GLU A 39 14.25 5.87 8.02
C GLU A 39 13.18 4.84 7.69
N ARG A 40 13.34 3.59 8.15
CA ARG A 40 12.28 2.59 7.98
C ARG A 40 11.96 1.90 9.30
N THR A 41 10.71 1.56 9.50
CA THR A 41 10.29 0.68 10.60
C THR A 41 9.79 -0.63 10.02
N VAL A 42 10.54 -1.70 10.29
CA VAL A 42 10.24 -3.04 9.74
C VAL A 42 9.07 -3.63 10.52
N ILE A 43 7.97 -3.89 9.83
CA ILE A 43 6.75 -4.48 10.40
C ILE A 43 6.79 -6.00 10.27
N SER A 44 7.07 -6.49 9.06
CA SER A 44 7.06 -7.92 8.77
C SER A 44 8.05 -8.27 7.67
N THR A 45 8.67 -9.44 7.77
CA THR A 45 9.41 -10.09 6.68
C THR A 45 9.09 -11.57 6.65
N ASP A 46 8.74 -12.10 5.48
CA ASP A 46 8.61 -13.53 5.25
C ASP A 46 9.98 -14.11 4.88
N ALA A 47 10.49 -15.03 5.69
CA ALA A 47 11.80 -15.64 5.48
C ALA A 47 11.86 -16.58 4.26
N ALA A 48 10.74 -17.15 3.83
CA ALA A 48 10.68 -18.07 2.70
C ALA A 48 10.60 -17.32 1.36
N THR A 49 9.83 -16.23 1.31
CA THR A 49 9.57 -15.51 0.07
C THR A 49 10.33 -14.20 -0.05
N GLY A 50 10.83 -13.65 1.06
CA GLY A 50 11.40 -12.30 1.13
C GLY A 50 10.37 -11.18 1.02
N ALA A 51 9.06 -11.49 1.05
CA ALA A 51 8.01 -10.49 1.13
C ALA A 51 8.19 -9.63 2.39
N SER A 52 7.84 -8.35 2.31
CA SER A 52 8.05 -7.41 3.41
C SER A 52 6.91 -6.41 3.55
N THR A 53 6.70 -5.95 4.77
CA THR A 53 5.86 -4.79 5.09
C THR A 53 6.67 -3.87 6.00
N TYR A 54 6.71 -2.58 5.70
CA TYR A 54 7.47 -1.62 6.50
C TYR A 54 6.90 -0.21 6.32
N LEU A 55 7.17 0.65 7.30
CA LEU A 55 7.00 2.10 7.15
C LEU A 55 8.30 2.69 6.63
N LEU A 56 8.24 3.56 5.62
CA LEU A 56 9.36 4.33 5.11
C LEU A 56 9.08 5.81 5.33
N ARG A 57 9.98 6.51 6.02
CA ARG A 57 9.90 7.94 6.29
C ARG A 57 10.89 8.69 5.41
N PHE A 58 10.36 9.62 4.64
CA PHE A 58 11.12 10.64 3.95
C PHE A 58 11.15 11.92 4.80
N PRO A 59 12.33 12.52 5.03
CA PRO A 59 12.43 13.76 5.79
C PRO A 59 11.83 14.94 5.01
N PRO A 60 11.48 16.06 5.69
CA PRO A 60 11.15 17.30 5.01
C PRO A 60 12.26 17.78 4.08
N GLY A 61 11.89 18.21 2.89
CA GLY A 61 12.81 18.60 1.83
C GLY A 61 13.53 17.42 1.18
N TYR A 62 13.04 16.18 1.38
CA TYR A 62 13.57 15.00 0.69
C TYR A 62 13.49 15.22 -0.82
N ASP A 63 14.64 15.16 -1.47
CA ASP A 63 14.79 15.11 -2.91
C ASP A 63 15.69 13.92 -3.18
N ARG A 64 15.15 12.89 -3.85
CA ARG A 64 15.94 11.72 -4.24
C ARG A 64 17.16 12.11 -5.08
N GLY A 65 17.10 13.29 -5.71
CA GLY A 65 18.21 13.91 -6.39
C GLY A 65 18.55 13.12 -7.64
N MET A 66 17.88 13.43 -8.75
CA MET A 66 18.40 13.05 -10.08
C MET A 66 19.76 13.70 -10.37
N ARG A 67 20.18 14.69 -9.55
CA ARG A 67 21.39 15.51 -9.70
C ARG A 67 22.69 14.91 -9.12
N HIS A 68 22.65 13.75 -8.45
CA HIS A 68 23.81 13.22 -7.72
C HIS A 68 24.44 11.95 -8.32
N ARG A 69 24.13 11.59 -9.57
CA ARG A 69 24.86 10.49 -10.22
C ARG A 69 26.19 10.99 -10.84
N PRO A 70 27.31 10.28 -10.64
CA PRO A 70 28.63 10.67 -11.15
C PRO A 70 28.76 10.81 -12.68
N ASP A 71 27.76 10.36 -13.43
CA ASP A 71 27.77 10.25 -14.90
C ASP A 71 26.95 11.33 -15.63
N GLY A 72 26.18 12.16 -14.92
CA GLY A 72 25.44 13.27 -15.50
C GLY A 72 24.31 12.87 -16.45
N VAL A 73 23.78 11.65 -16.31
CA VAL A 73 22.66 11.16 -17.13
C VAL A 73 21.34 11.80 -16.67
N ALA A 74 20.47 12.05 -17.66
CA ALA A 74 19.17 12.71 -17.56
C ALA A 74 18.17 11.97 -16.65
N GLU A 75 16.96 12.52 -16.55
CA GLU A 75 15.81 11.89 -15.90
C GLU A 75 15.69 10.40 -16.28
N GLN A 76 15.33 9.56 -15.30
CA GLN A 76 15.21 8.12 -15.44
C GLN A 76 13.86 7.69 -14.91
N PHE A 77 13.39 6.60 -15.49
CA PHE A 77 12.26 5.86 -15.02
C PHE A 77 12.74 4.62 -14.28
N GLU A 78 11.90 4.17 -13.38
CA GLU A 78 12.15 3.07 -12.47
C GLU A 78 11.08 2.00 -12.66
N TRP A 79 11.48 0.77 -12.40
CA TRP A 79 10.57 -0.35 -12.27
C TRP A 79 11.12 -1.37 -11.27
N HIS A 80 10.21 -2.20 -10.75
CA HIS A 80 10.53 -3.17 -9.70
C HIS A 80 10.20 -4.60 -10.15
N ASN A 81 10.93 -5.60 -9.67
CA ASN A 81 10.65 -7.01 -9.95
C ASN A 81 9.48 -7.58 -9.12
N VAL A 82 8.90 -6.79 -8.22
CA VAL A 82 7.89 -7.21 -7.25
C VAL A 82 6.56 -6.51 -7.49
N HIS A 83 5.48 -7.06 -6.94
CA HIS A 83 4.26 -6.28 -6.75
C HIS A 83 4.44 -5.44 -5.48
N GLU A 84 4.37 -4.13 -5.65
CA GLU A 84 4.48 -3.14 -4.60
C GLU A 84 3.12 -2.47 -4.37
N GLU A 85 2.67 -2.44 -3.13
CA GLU A 85 1.55 -1.61 -2.68
C GLU A 85 2.12 -0.51 -1.76
N VAL A 86 1.76 0.75 -2.02
CA VAL A 86 2.21 1.89 -1.22
C VAL A 86 1.00 2.66 -0.71
N PHE A 87 0.93 2.84 0.60
CA PHE A 87 0.00 3.75 1.26
C PHE A 87 0.73 4.94 1.85
N CYS A 88 0.44 6.14 1.36
CA CYS A 88 0.90 7.36 2.02
C CYS A 88 0.04 7.59 3.27
N VAL A 89 0.62 7.43 4.46
CA VAL A 89 -0.09 7.54 5.74
C VAL A 89 0.11 8.91 6.40
N GLU A 90 1.19 9.64 6.07
CA GLU A 90 1.41 11.02 6.48
C GLU A 90 2.13 11.82 5.39
N GLY A 91 1.81 13.11 5.27
CA GLY A 91 2.46 14.03 4.33
C GLY A 91 2.10 13.75 2.87
N ARG A 92 3.08 14.00 1.99
CA ARG A 92 2.92 13.88 0.53
C ARG A 92 4.22 13.41 -0.13
N LEU A 93 4.11 12.48 -1.06
CA LEU A 93 5.18 12.16 -2.01
C LEU A 93 4.81 12.67 -3.41
N THR A 94 5.76 13.29 -4.10
CA THR A 94 5.58 13.79 -5.47
C THR A 94 6.53 13.06 -6.41
N PHE A 95 6.03 12.67 -7.58
CA PHE A 95 6.78 11.99 -8.64
C PHE A 95 7.02 12.95 -9.79
N GLY A 96 8.07 13.77 -9.68
CA GLY A 96 8.43 14.79 -10.66
C GLY A 96 7.28 15.79 -10.87
N GLU A 97 6.95 16.06 -12.13
CA GLU A 97 5.77 16.87 -12.52
C GLU A 97 4.53 16.03 -12.84
N TRP A 98 4.61 14.70 -12.64
CA TRP A 98 3.64 13.76 -13.20
C TRP A 98 2.43 13.57 -12.28
N PHE A 99 2.66 13.24 -11.01
CA PHE A 99 1.59 13.03 -10.04
C PHE A 99 2.08 13.18 -8.60
N GLU A 100 1.11 13.27 -7.68
CA GLU A 100 1.31 13.34 -6.25
C GLU A 100 0.54 12.21 -5.54
N LEU A 101 1.07 11.78 -4.41
CA LEU A 101 0.46 10.82 -3.49
C LEU A 101 0.30 11.45 -2.10
N PRO A 102 -0.76 12.25 -1.87
CA PRO A 102 -1.03 12.85 -0.55
C PRO A 102 -1.65 11.83 0.40
N SER A 103 -1.44 11.99 1.71
CA SER A 103 -2.10 11.16 2.73
C SER A 103 -3.59 11.51 2.94
N PRO A 104 -4.49 10.51 3.09
CA PRO A 104 -4.26 9.09 2.83
C PRO A 104 -4.33 8.79 1.33
N GLY A 105 -3.24 8.28 0.79
CA GLY A 105 -3.07 8.01 -0.64
C GLY A 105 -2.68 6.56 -0.87
N TYR A 106 -3.07 6.01 -2.01
CA TYR A 106 -2.70 4.66 -2.42
C TYR A 106 -2.16 4.63 -3.85
N LEU A 107 -1.13 3.80 -4.06
CA LEU A 107 -0.73 3.35 -5.38
C LEU A 107 -0.37 1.86 -5.32
N ASN A 108 -0.41 1.20 -6.48
CA ASN A 108 0.12 -0.15 -6.62
C ASN A 108 0.82 -0.30 -7.97
N HIS A 109 2.02 -0.85 -7.90
CA HIS A 109 2.87 -1.12 -9.06
C HIS A 109 3.02 -2.63 -9.21
N PRO A 110 2.41 -3.22 -10.26
CA PRO A 110 2.72 -4.59 -10.67
C PRO A 110 4.22 -4.78 -10.93
N PRO A 111 4.71 -6.03 -10.94
CA PRO A 111 6.06 -6.31 -11.38
C PRO A 111 6.33 -5.70 -12.76
N ARG A 112 7.42 -4.97 -12.86
CA ARG A 112 7.95 -4.30 -14.04
C ARG A 112 7.11 -3.12 -14.54
N TRP A 113 6.27 -2.58 -13.68
CA TRP A 113 5.57 -1.33 -13.92
C TRP A 113 6.55 -0.16 -13.94
N LEU A 114 6.53 0.60 -15.02
CA LEU A 114 7.46 1.66 -15.33
C LEU A 114 6.87 3.00 -14.87
N HIS A 115 7.54 3.67 -13.95
CA HIS A 115 7.12 4.94 -13.36
C HIS A 115 8.28 5.94 -13.24
N PRO A 116 8.00 7.25 -13.08
CA PRO A 116 9.06 8.24 -12.85
C PRO A 116 9.87 7.89 -11.59
N ALA A 117 11.20 7.97 -11.67
CA ALA A 117 12.08 7.75 -10.51
C ALA A 117 12.28 9.01 -9.66
N ASN A 118 11.91 10.18 -10.20
CA ASN A 118 12.13 11.48 -9.58
C ASN A 118 11.15 11.70 -8.41
N GLN A 119 11.57 11.39 -7.19
CA GLN A 119 10.73 11.46 -6.00
C GLN A 119 11.13 12.65 -5.11
N TYR A 120 10.14 13.42 -4.68
CA TYR A 120 10.32 14.63 -3.87
C TYR A 120 9.25 14.75 -2.78
N SER A 121 9.59 15.36 -1.64
CA SER A 121 8.65 15.69 -0.56
C SER A 121 9.11 16.92 0.23
N ASP A 122 8.45 18.07 0.05
CA ASP A 122 8.76 19.32 0.76
C ASP A 122 8.52 19.18 2.27
N GLU A 123 7.37 18.62 2.64
CA GLU A 123 6.91 18.48 4.04
C GLU A 123 7.39 17.19 4.71
N GLY A 124 7.98 16.28 3.93
CA GLY A 124 8.27 14.91 4.35
C GLY A 124 7.02 14.03 4.24
N CYS A 125 7.21 12.72 4.24
CA CYS A 125 6.08 11.79 4.23
C CYS A 125 6.42 10.46 4.88
N VAL A 126 5.39 9.72 5.25
CA VAL A 126 5.50 8.35 5.74
C VAL A 126 4.67 7.46 4.84
N LEU A 127 5.31 6.44 4.28
CA LEU A 127 4.70 5.44 3.43
C LEU A 127 4.64 4.10 4.17
N LEU A 128 3.51 3.43 4.12
CA LEU A 128 3.40 2.02 4.45
C LEU A 128 3.53 1.23 3.16
N ILE A 129 4.62 0.48 3.03
CA ILE A 129 4.97 -0.24 1.81
C ILE A 129 4.86 -1.74 2.07
N LYS A 130 4.24 -2.44 1.13
CA LYS A 130 4.13 -3.90 1.14
C LYS A 130 4.64 -4.46 -0.19
N ASN A 131 5.65 -5.32 -0.11
CA ASN A 131 6.32 -5.96 -1.23
C ASN A 131 6.08 -7.46 -1.24
N SER A 132 5.81 -8.02 -2.43
CA SER A 132 5.53 -9.46 -2.57
C SER A 132 6.76 -10.38 -2.53
N SER A 133 7.98 -9.83 -2.55
CA SER A 133 9.26 -10.53 -2.61
C SER A 133 10.42 -9.53 -2.35
N PRO A 134 11.71 -9.93 -2.37
CA PRO A 134 12.83 -8.99 -2.24
C PRO A 134 12.78 -7.93 -3.33
N PHE A 135 13.01 -6.69 -2.92
CA PHE A 135 12.80 -5.53 -3.76
C PHE A 135 14.08 -5.14 -4.50
N ASP A 136 14.01 -5.06 -5.82
CA ASP A 136 15.09 -4.54 -6.65
C ASP A 136 14.70 -3.24 -7.36
N PHE A 137 15.66 -2.32 -7.35
CA PHE A 137 15.62 -1.07 -8.09
C PHE A 137 16.18 -1.28 -9.49
N CYS A 138 15.33 -1.20 -10.52
CA CYS A 138 15.77 -1.23 -11.90
C CYS A 138 15.47 0.12 -12.56
N TYR A 139 16.43 0.62 -13.35
CA TYR A 139 16.32 1.93 -13.98
C TYR A 139 16.45 1.81 -15.49
N THR A 140 15.76 2.70 -16.20
CA THR A 140 15.89 2.90 -17.63
C THR A 140 15.82 4.39 -17.95
N ASP A 141 16.33 4.78 -19.11
CA ASP A 141 16.16 6.13 -19.62
C ASP A 141 14.66 6.43 -19.83
N VAL A 142 14.30 7.72 -19.73
CA VAL A 142 12.94 8.17 -20.07
C VAL A 142 12.62 7.77 -21.52
N PRO A 143 11.52 7.05 -21.78
CA PRO A 143 11.12 6.71 -23.14
C PRO A 143 10.93 7.98 -23.99
N GLN A 144 11.49 7.98 -25.20
CA GLN A 144 11.41 9.16 -26.10
C GLN A 144 9.97 9.51 -26.50
N ASP A 145 9.09 8.52 -26.47
CA ASP A 145 7.68 8.54 -26.81
C ASP A 145 6.78 8.46 -25.57
N TRP A 146 7.31 8.76 -24.39
CA TRP A 146 6.54 8.77 -23.15
C TRP A 146 5.35 9.73 -23.24
N ASN A 147 4.15 9.18 -23.01
CA ASN A 147 2.88 9.88 -23.13
C ASN A 147 2.29 10.35 -21.78
N GLY A 148 3.05 10.23 -20.69
CA GLY A 148 2.57 10.54 -19.34
C GLY A 148 1.89 9.40 -18.60
N VAL A 149 1.80 8.20 -19.21
CA VAL A 149 1.05 7.07 -18.65
C VAL A 149 1.96 5.89 -18.29
N GLU A 150 1.96 5.53 -17.02
CA GLU A 150 2.64 4.34 -16.51
C GLU A 150 2.17 3.06 -17.19
N HIS A 151 3.13 2.17 -17.47
CA HIS A 151 2.90 0.94 -18.21
C HIS A 151 3.97 -0.10 -17.89
N LEU A 152 3.82 -1.34 -18.36
CA LEU A 152 4.85 -2.37 -18.20
C LEU A 152 6.06 -2.09 -19.09
N VAL A 153 7.29 -2.17 -18.56
CA VAL A 153 8.53 -1.79 -19.27
C VAL A 153 8.76 -2.46 -20.64
N ASP A 154 8.21 -3.66 -20.87
CA ASP A 154 8.33 -4.41 -22.15
C ASP A 154 7.13 -4.20 -23.09
N ARG A 155 6.25 -3.25 -22.79
CA ARG A 155 5.01 -3.02 -23.53
C ARG A 155 4.93 -1.59 -24.02
N ASP A 156 4.39 -1.43 -25.23
CA ASP A 156 4.00 -0.14 -25.75
C ASP A 156 2.81 0.43 -24.91
N PRO A 157 2.87 1.68 -24.43
CA PRO A 157 1.82 2.28 -23.60
C PRO A 157 0.44 2.33 -24.27
N ASP A 158 0.38 2.30 -25.62
CA ASP A 158 -0.88 2.32 -26.36
C ASP A 158 -1.50 0.91 -26.52
N GLN A 159 -0.82 -0.14 -26.08
CA GLN A 159 -1.35 -1.51 -26.12
C GLN A 159 -2.29 -1.79 -24.94
N PRO A 160 -3.45 -2.43 -25.20
CA PRO A 160 -4.37 -2.81 -24.13
C PRO A 160 -3.73 -3.83 -23.18
N ALA A 161 -4.24 -3.87 -21.95
CA ALA A 161 -3.87 -4.90 -20.98
C ALA A 161 -4.13 -6.31 -21.54
N ALA A 162 -3.15 -7.19 -21.40
CA ALA A 162 -3.25 -8.59 -21.76
C ALA A 162 -3.99 -9.37 -20.65
N PRO A 163 -4.68 -10.47 -20.98
CA PRO A 163 -5.25 -11.36 -19.97
C PRO A 163 -4.19 -11.85 -18.97
N GLY A 164 -4.43 -11.60 -17.68
CA GLY A 164 -3.52 -11.99 -16.60
C GLY A 164 -2.58 -10.89 -16.11
N ASP A 165 -2.60 -9.71 -16.74
CA ASP A 165 -1.97 -8.54 -16.15
C ASP A 165 -2.64 -8.15 -14.84
N LEU A 166 -1.82 -7.70 -13.89
CA LEU A 166 -2.33 -7.11 -12.67
C LEU A 166 -2.79 -5.68 -12.93
N PRO A 167 -3.96 -5.27 -12.43
CA PRO A 167 -4.35 -3.87 -12.45
C PRO A 167 -3.33 -3.03 -11.65
N ALA A 168 -3.00 -1.86 -12.19
CA ALA A 168 -2.13 -0.87 -11.56
C ALA A 168 -2.95 0.36 -11.15
N VAL A 169 -2.46 1.07 -10.14
CA VAL A 169 -3.03 2.33 -9.65
C VAL A 169 -1.88 3.29 -9.45
N THR A 170 -1.78 4.33 -10.28
CA THR A 170 -0.72 5.36 -10.20
C THR A 170 -0.85 6.23 -8.95
N ALA A 171 -2.06 6.72 -8.69
CA ALA A 171 -2.38 7.49 -7.49
C ALA A 171 -3.89 7.47 -7.25
N LEU A 172 -4.28 7.23 -6.00
CA LEU A 172 -5.66 7.18 -5.55
C LEU A 172 -5.79 7.90 -4.21
N ALA A 173 -6.63 8.93 -4.17
CA ALA A 173 -7.05 9.55 -2.91
C ALA A 173 -8.03 8.61 -2.20
N VAL A 174 -7.58 7.96 -1.12
CA VAL A 174 -8.37 6.92 -0.43
C VAL A 174 -9.67 7.48 0.14
N ASN A 175 -9.68 8.76 0.52
CA ASN A 175 -10.87 9.44 1.03
C ASN A 175 -11.99 9.64 -0.01
N ASP A 176 -11.68 9.58 -1.30
CA ASP A 176 -12.66 9.74 -2.38
C ASP A 176 -13.37 8.43 -2.71
N LEU A 177 -12.91 7.31 -2.14
CA LEU A 177 -13.51 6.00 -2.35
C LEU A 177 -14.88 5.90 -1.66
N PRO A 178 -15.85 5.24 -2.33
CA PRO A 178 -17.17 5.05 -1.74
C PRO A 178 -17.09 4.12 -0.53
N ARG A 179 -17.45 4.65 0.64
CA ARG A 179 -17.59 3.85 1.86
C ARG A 179 -18.94 3.18 1.94
N ARG A 180 -18.95 1.91 2.33
CA ARG A 180 -20.14 1.06 2.42
C ARG A 180 -20.19 0.33 3.76
N PRO A 181 -21.39 0.08 4.31
CA PRO A 181 -21.53 -0.80 5.47
C PRO A 181 -20.98 -2.19 5.15
N VAL A 182 -20.19 -2.73 6.08
CA VAL A 182 -19.64 -4.08 5.99
C VAL A 182 -20.67 -5.05 6.57
N ARG A 183 -21.01 -6.08 5.80
CA ARG A 183 -21.95 -7.12 6.22
C ARG A 183 -21.30 -8.49 6.13
N THR A 184 -21.60 -9.37 7.07
CA THR A 184 -21.18 -10.77 6.97
C THR A 184 -21.81 -11.43 5.74
N ARG A 185 -21.33 -12.60 5.35
CA ARG A 185 -21.94 -13.40 4.28
C ARG A 185 -23.41 -13.74 4.55
N ALA A 186 -23.77 -13.94 5.82
CA ALA A 186 -25.16 -14.13 6.23
C ALA A 186 -26.02 -12.85 6.14
N GLY A 187 -25.43 -11.72 5.73
CA GLY A 187 -26.08 -10.43 5.60
C GLY A 187 -26.21 -9.64 6.91
N LYS A 188 -25.57 -10.10 8.00
CA LYS A 188 -25.60 -9.44 9.29
C LYS A 188 -24.73 -8.17 9.25
N ASP A 189 -25.25 -7.08 9.78
CA ASP A 189 -24.50 -5.83 9.91
C ASP A 189 -23.36 -6.02 10.93
N THR A 190 -22.15 -5.63 10.54
CA THR A 190 -20.98 -5.68 11.41
C THR A 190 -20.80 -4.40 12.22
N GLY A 191 -21.49 -3.31 11.85
CA GLY A 191 -21.27 -1.98 12.40
C GLY A 191 -20.05 -1.26 11.85
N LEU A 192 -19.24 -1.91 11.00
CA LEU A 192 -18.12 -1.27 10.31
C LEU A 192 -18.60 -0.58 9.03
N THR A 193 -17.89 0.46 8.63
CA THR A 193 -17.96 0.99 7.25
C THR A 193 -16.60 0.90 6.60
N ALA A 194 -16.53 0.56 5.32
CA ALA A 194 -15.26 0.32 4.66
C ALA A 194 -15.26 0.80 3.20
N ALA A 195 -14.07 1.09 2.71
CA ALA A 195 -13.79 1.37 1.30
C ALA A 195 -12.85 0.30 0.74
N ALA A 196 -13.25 -0.34 -0.36
CA ALA A 196 -12.36 -1.21 -1.12
C ALA A 196 -11.33 -0.35 -1.86
N VAL A 197 -10.05 -0.68 -1.71
CA VAL A 197 -8.93 0.07 -2.31
C VAL A 197 -8.40 -0.67 -3.53
N TYR A 198 -8.13 -1.98 -3.39
CA TYR A 198 -7.54 -2.77 -4.46
C TYR A 198 -7.90 -4.24 -4.33
N HIS A 199 -8.04 -4.94 -5.46
CA HIS A 199 -8.14 -6.39 -5.51
C HIS A 199 -7.06 -6.96 -6.42
N ASN A 200 -6.28 -7.89 -5.91
CA ASN A 200 -5.31 -8.63 -6.70
C ASN A 200 -5.95 -9.93 -7.22
N PRO A 201 -6.33 -10.02 -8.50
CA PRO A 201 -7.06 -11.18 -9.03
C PRO A 201 -6.20 -12.46 -9.10
N VAL A 202 -4.87 -12.32 -9.06
CA VAL A 202 -3.94 -13.47 -9.13
C VAL A 202 -3.76 -14.13 -7.77
N SER A 203 -3.63 -13.34 -6.71
CA SER A 203 -3.37 -13.83 -5.35
C SER A 203 -4.63 -13.91 -4.48
N GLY A 204 -5.73 -13.28 -4.90
CA GLY A 204 -6.99 -13.23 -4.15
C GLY A 204 -6.96 -12.30 -2.94
N TRP A 205 -5.90 -11.51 -2.77
CA TRP A 205 -5.82 -10.48 -1.74
C TRP A 205 -6.67 -9.27 -2.12
N THR A 206 -7.35 -8.73 -1.12
CA THR A 206 -8.07 -7.46 -1.20
C THR A 206 -7.54 -6.52 -0.14
N THR A 207 -7.27 -5.29 -0.57
CA THR A 207 -6.83 -4.18 0.27
C THR A 207 -8.00 -3.24 0.47
N TRP A 208 -8.28 -2.87 1.72
CA TRP A 208 -9.44 -2.05 2.07
C TRP A 208 -9.20 -1.28 3.36
N THR A 209 -9.88 -0.14 3.53
CA THR A 209 -9.87 0.62 4.78
C THR A 209 -11.20 0.50 5.50
N ALA A 210 -11.19 0.55 6.84
CA ALA A 210 -12.35 0.41 7.70
C ALA A 210 -12.42 1.56 8.71
N GLU A 211 -13.59 2.16 8.88
CA GLU A 211 -13.93 2.84 10.14
C GLU A 211 -14.55 1.83 11.11
N VAL A 212 -13.93 1.75 12.28
CA VAL A 212 -14.38 1.01 13.43
C VAL A 212 -14.96 2.02 14.43
N PRO A 213 -16.27 1.99 14.72
CA PRO A 213 -16.86 2.96 15.64
C PRO A 213 -16.45 2.70 17.10
N ALA A 214 -16.55 3.72 17.95
CA ALA A 214 -16.34 3.56 19.38
C ALA A 214 -17.35 2.58 20.00
N GLY A 215 -16.86 1.71 20.89
CA GLY A 215 -17.65 0.65 21.52
C GLY A 215 -17.93 -0.55 20.59
N TRP A 216 -17.31 -0.60 19.41
CA TRP A 216 -17.50 -1.69 18.47
C TRP A 216 -16.92 -3.02 18.99
N THR A 217 -17.57 -4.12 18.60
CA THR A 217 -17.11 -5.49 18.84
C THR A 217 -17.29 -6.35 17.59
N GLY A 218 -16.33 -7.22 17.32
CA GLY A 218 -16.34 -8.17 16.20
C GLY A 218 -17.33 -9.32 16.33
N ALA A 219 -18.10 -9.40 17.43
CA ALA A 219 -19.12 -10.44 17.67
C ALA A 219 -20.18 -10.57 16.55
N ALA A 220 -20.24 -9.60 15.64
CA ALA A 220 -21.04 -9.71 14.43
C ALA A 220 -20.53 -10.77 13.45
N PHE A 221 -19.20 -10.92 13.34
CA PHE A 221 -18.56 -11.89 12.47
C PHE A 221 -18.77 -13.32 12.98
N ASP A 222 -19.15 -14.20 12.05
CA ASP A 222 -19.45 -15.61 12.28
C ASP A 222 -18.48 -16.56 11.52
N GLY A 223 -17.44 -15.99 10.91
CA GLY A 223 -16.34 -16.69 10.24
C GLY A 223 -15.14 -15.75 10.03
N GLY A 224 -13.97 -16.33 9.83
CA GLY A 224 -12.73 -15.60 9.54
C GLY A 224 -12.35 -15.70 8.06
N THR A 225 -11.46 -14.81 7.63
CA THR A 225 -10.82 -14.87 6.31
C THR A 225 -9.73 -15.96 6.28
N ASP A 226 -9.28 -16.36 5.10
CA ASP A 226 -8.18 -17.32 4.94
C ASP A 226 -6.81 -16.75 5.33
N ALA A 227 -6.71 -15.43 5.36
CA ALA A 227 -5.60 -14.66 5.93
C ALA A 227 -6.06 -13.21 6.09
N GLU A 228 -5.67 -12.57 7.18
CA GLU A 228 -5.91 -11.14 7.43
C GLU A 228 -4.65 -10.49 7.98
N SER A 229 -4.39 -9.26 7.56
CA SER A 229 -3.43 -8.35 8.18
C SER A 229 -4.13 -7.03 8.43
N ALA A 230 -3.93 -6.46 9.61
CA ALA A 230 -4.55 -5.21 10.03
C ALA A 230 -3.48 -4.23 10.49
N PHE A 231 -3.49 -3.02 9.95
CA PHE A 231 -2.64 -1.91 10.32
C PHE A 231 -3.49 -0.73 10.78
N VAL A 232 -3.24 -0.21 11.98
CA VAL A 232 -4.02 0.90 12.54
C VAL A 232 -3.53 2.22 11.98
N LEU A 233 -4.36 2.92 11.20
CA LEU A 233 -4.04 4.24 10.67
C LEU A 233 -4.25 5.33 11.72
N ASP A 234 -5.32 5.21 12.51
CA ASP A 234 -5.63 6.10 13.62
C ASP A 234 -6.49 5.39 14.68
N GLY A 235 -6.51 5.92 15.90
CA GLY A 235 -7.26 5.37 17.03
C GLY A 235 -6.63 4.11 17.63
N GLU A 236 -7.48 3.25 18.20
CA GLU A 236 -7.06 2.06 18.94
C GLU A 236 -8.02 0.88 18.72
N ILE A 237 -7.45 -0.30 18.55
CA ILE A 237 -8.19 -1.55 18.43
C ILE A 237 -7.55 -2.65 19.25
N ASP A 238 -8.37 -3.51 19.84
CA ASP A 238 -8.00 -4.76 20.46
C ASP A 238 -8.14 -5.87 19.41
N LEU A 239 -7.02 -6.51 19.08
CA LEU A 239 -6.97 -7.68 18.21
C LEU A 239 -6.47 -8.86 19.04
N ASP A 240 -7.30 -9.88 19.20
CA ASP A 240 -6.99 -11.09 19.97
C ASP A 240 -6.43 -10.85 21.38
N GLY A 241 -7.04 -9.91 22.11
CA GLY A 241 -6.67 -9.59 23.49
C GLY A 241 -5.46 -8.67 23.62
N ARG A 242 -4.94 -8.15 22.49
CA ARG A 242 -3.88 -7.17 22.47
C ARG A 242 -4.34 -5.88 21.82
N ARG A 243 -4.28 -4.85 22.64
CA ARG A 243 -4.57 -3.47 22.27
C ARG A 243 -3.40 -2.86 21.51
N ILE A 244 -3.68 -2.39 20.31
CA ILE A 244 -2.74 -1.70 19.45
C ILE A 244 -3.34 -0.36 18.99
N GLY A 245 -2.51 0.69 19.03
CA GLY A 245 -2.88 2.03 18.58
C GLY A 245 -2.32 2.32 17.18
N LYS A 246 -2.35 3.60 16.78
CA LYS A 246 -1.75 4.09 15.54
C LYS A 246 -0.40 3.44 15.23
N TRP A 247 -0.31 2.91 14.01
CA TRP A 247 0.81 2.15 13.42
C TRP A 247 1.12 0.81 14.07
N GLY A 248 0.24 0.33 14.95
CA GLY A 248 0.22 -1.06 15.35
C GLY A 248 -0.21 -1.95 14.19
N TYR A 249 0.30 -3.18 14.19
CA TYR A 249 0.08 -4.16 13.14
C TYR A 249 -0.15 -5.56 13.71
N GLY A 250 -0.99 -6.36 13.07
CA GLY A 250 -1.04 -7.80 13.27
C GLY A 250 -1.36 -8.53 11.98
N SER A 251 -1.01 -9.82 11.91
CA SER A 251 -1.47 -10.73 10.86
C SER A 251 -1.84 -12.11 11.42
N ALA A 252 -2.85 -12.75 10.84
CA ALA A 252 -3.29 -14.08 11.21
C ALA A 252 -3.83 -14.87 10.01
N GLU A 253 -3.78 -16.21 10.09
CA GLU A 253 -4.39 -17.11 9.11
C GLU A 253 -5.92 -17.13 9.19
N HIS A 254 -6.50 -16.68 10.31
CA HIS A 254 -7.93 -16.84 10.60
C HIS A 254 -8.58 -15.56 11.14
N GLY A 255 -8.45 -14.47 10.39
CA GLY A 255 -9.05 -13.18 10.73
C GLY A 255 -8.45 -12.50 11.97
N LEU A 256 -8.40 -11.18 11.95
CA LEU A 256 -8.07 -10.32 13.08
C LEU A 256 -9.21 -9.35 13.31
N LEU A 257 -9.36 -8.35 12.43
CA LEU A 257 -10.49 -7.42 12.50
C LEU A 257 -11.81 -8.17 12.22
N THR A 258 -11.78 -9.23 11.43
CA THR A 258 -12.94 -10.10 11.18
C THR A 258 -13.15 -11.19 12.25
N SER A 259 -12.44 -11.12 13.39
CA SER A 259 -12.61 -12.05 14.50
C SER A 259 -13.68 -11.59 15.50
N PRO A 260 -14.46 -12.52 16.12
CA PRO A 260 -15.37 -12.19 17.22
C PRO A 260 -14.72 -11.55 18.45
N SER A 261 -13.41 -11.76 18.64
CA SER A 261 -12.62 -11.22 19.75
C SER A 261 -12.23 -9.75 19.56
N ALA A 262 -12.25 -9.25 18.32
CA ALA A 262 -11.81 -7.89 18.04
C ALA A 262 -12.75 -6.86 18.66
N ALA A 263 -12.21 -5.75 19.14
CA ALA A 263 -13.03 -4.68 19.72
C ALA A 263 -12.32 -3.33 19.62
N SER A 264 -13.08 -2.23 19.57
CA SER A 264 -12.51 -0.89 19.68
C SER A 264 -13.29 -0.05 20.69
N PRO A 265 -12.71 0.24 21.88
CA PRO A 265 -13.37 1.07 22.87
C PRO A 265 -13.57 2.52 22.41
N THR A 266 -12.61 3.06 21.65
CA THR A 266 -12.54 4.48 21.28
C THR A 266 -12.84 4.75 19.81
N GLY A 267 -12.91 3.70 18.99
CA GLY A 267 -12.93 3.79 17.54
C GLY A 267 -11.51 3.76 16.96
N ALA A 268 -11.42 3.37 15.68
CA ALA A 268 -10.19 3.29 14.93
C ALA A 268 -10.45 3.39 13.42
N THR A 269 -9.44 3.85 12.68
CA THR A 269 -9.35 3.68 11.24
C THR A 269 -8.28 2.63 10.96
N VAL A 270 -8.65 1.57 10.23
CA VAL A 270 -7.77 0.40 10.01
C VAL A 270 -7.60 0.16 8.51
N LEU A 271 -6.37 -0.06 8.07
CA LEU A 271 -6.06 -0.63 6.77
C LEU A 271 -5.96 -2.15 6.92
N CYS A 272 -6.69 -2.87 6.07
CA CYS A 272 -6.72 -4.31 6.06
C CYS A 272 -6.29 -4.88 4.72
N TRP A 273 -5.53 -5.97 4.79
CA TRP A 273 -5.35 -6.91 3.70
C TRP A 273 -6.04 -8.21 4.08
N THR A 274 -6.88 -8.72 3.20
CA THR A 274 -7.60 -9.98 3.44
C THR A 274 -7.55 -10.87 2.22
N ARG A 275 -7.34 -12.17 2.42
CA ARG A 275 -7.50 -13.19 1.37
C ARG A 275 -8.89 -13.82 1.48
N SER A 276 -9.58 -13.94 0.35
CA SER A 276 -10.93 -14.53 0.26
C SER A 276 -12.04 -13.74 0.97
N LEU A 277 -12.03 -12.40 0.86
CA LEU A 277 -13.03 -11.53 1.51
C LEU A 277 -14.49 -11.95 1.19
N GLY A 278 -14.76 -12.43 -0.02
CA GLY A 278 -16.09 -12.91 -0.45
C GLY A 278 -16.63 -14.14 0.30
N SER A 279 -15.80 -14.87 1.05
CA SER A 279 -16.28 -15.93 1.95
C SER A 279 -16.83 -15.40 3.27
N VAL A 280 -16.47 -14.17 3.66
CA VAL A 280 -16.74 -13.59 4.99
C VAL A 280 -17.59 -12.33 4.93
N VAL A 281 -17.37 -11.46 3.94
CA VAL A 281 -17.93 -10.11 3.85
C VAL A 281 -18.52 -9.83 2.47
N THR A 282 -19.68 -9.16 2.44
CA THR A 282 -20.31 -8.66 1.22
C THR A 282 -20.23 -7.13 1.14
N GLY A 283 -20.16 -6.58 -0.08
CA GLY A 283 -20.16 -5.13 -0.32
C GLY A 283 -18.79 -4.49 -0.63
N LEU A 284 -17.70 -5.24 -0.50
CA LEU A 284 -16.32 -4.80 -0.77
C LEU A 284 -15.70 -5.41 -2.05
N THR A 285 -16.48 -6.16 -2.83
CA THR A 285 -16.00 -6.90 -4.02
C THR A 285 -16.25 -6.18 -5.33
N GLU A 286 -16.80 -4.95 -5.32
CA GLU A 286 -16.83 -4.14 -6.54
C GLU A 286 -15.45 -3.51 -6.71
N ASP A 287 -14.77 -3.89 -7.79
CA ASP A 287 -13.43 -3.42 -8.08
C ASP A 287 -13.46 -1.90 -8.34
N PRO A 288 -12.82 -1.06 -7.50
CA PRO A 288 -12.71 0.37 -7.80
C PRO A 288 -11.88 0.62 -9.07
N VAL A 289 -11.06 -0.34 -9.50
CA VAL A 289 -10.11 -0.20 -10.61
C VAL A 289 -10.79 -0.28 -11.99
N ASP A 290 -12.01 -0.81 -12.08
CA ASP A 290 -12.85 -0.67 -13.29
C ASP A 290 -13.18 0.80 -13.63
N ARG A 291 -12.93 1.74 -12.71
CA ARG A 291 -13.14 3.19 -12.92
C ARG A 291 -11.87 3.99 -13.25
N LEU A 292 -10.69 3.42 -13.06
CA LEU A 292 -9.40 4.13 -13.20
C LEU A 292 -8.52 3.58 -14.34
N THR A 293 -8.86 2.41 -14.90
CA THR A 293 -8.07 1.70 -15.93
C THR A 293 -8.08 2.32 -17.32
N ASN A 294 -8.65 3.50 -17.52
CA ASN A 294 -8.47 4.25 -18.75
C ASN A 294 -7.87 5.61 -18.41
N GLY A 295 -6.62 5.81 -18.82
CA GLY A 295 -5.81 7.02 -18.63
C GLY A 295 -6.50 8.32 -19.04
N GLN A 296 -7.36 8.82 -18.16
CA GLN A 296 -7.83 10.19 -18.08
C GLN A 296 -7.93 10.58 -16.60
N GLY A 297 -6.86 10.34 -15.85
CA GLY A 297 -6.54 11.24 -14.75
C GLY A 297 -6.36 12.61 -15.39
N GLY A 298 -7.41 13.44 -15.32
CA GLY A 298 -7.43 14.74 -15.95
C GLY A 298 -6.22 15.53 -15.52
N HIS A 299 -5.24 15.64 -16.43
CA HIS A 299 -4.15 16.56 -16.31
C HIS A 299 -4.79 17.94 -16.23
N THR A 300 -4.94 18.45 -15.00
CA THR A 300 -5.01 19.88 -14.81
C THR A 300 -3.54 20.27 -14.73
N PRO A 301 -2.97 20.94 -15.74
CA PRO A 301 -1.61 21.43 -15.63
C PRO A 301 -1.52 22.23 -14.34
N ALA A 302 -0.47 21.99 -13.55
CA ALA A 302 -0.14 22.88 -12.44
C ALA A 302 -0.14 24.30 -13.00
N ALA A 303 -0.99 25.16 -12.43
CA ALA A 303 -1.10 26.54 -12.88
C ALA A 303 0.31 27.15 -12.90
N ASP A 304 0.68 27.74 -14.04
CA ASP A 304 1.94 28.47 -14.24
C ASP A 304 2.21 29.33 -13.00
N THR A 305 3.12 28.85 -12.16
CA THR A 305 3.67 29.66 -11.07
C THR A 305 4.86 30.37 -11.71
N PRO A 306 4.77 31.69 -11.98
CA PRO A 306 5.88 32.41 -12.59
C PRO A 306 7.10 32.34 -11.68
N ARG A 307 8.21 31.86 -12.23
CA ARG A 307 9.56 32.06 -11.67
C ARG A 307 9.97 33.52 -11.77
#